data_AF-A0A7X8QHZ0-F1
#
_entry.id   AF-A0A7X8QHZ0-F1
#
_cell.length_a   1.000
_cell.length_b   1.000
_cell.length_c   1.000
_cell.angle_alpha   90.00
_cell.angle_beta   90.00
_cell.angle_gamma   90.00
#
_symmetry.space_group_name_H-M   'P 1'
#
loop_
_entity.id
_entity.type
_entity.pdbx_description
1 polymer ?
#
loop_
_entity_poly.entity_id
_entity_poly.type
_entity_poly.pdbx_seq_one_letter_code
_entity_poly.pdbx_strand_id
1 'polypeptide(L)'
;MKYKLMLLIICLLILVPACAPNDNGADDNIPDKEEEEYGKYSHNGRIVKVDKGGFHVESDEKVEFFNVDEGARDNFYVGEYVRLNSKDGDIYDVALDEEFDYTAVMKADMFDEDERLDLRVEKISRDETGTMRIMGLAADNKEYDIITGPETVTNFAYSRLKTGDEIIVYPENISGGTTARVEAKAVLKDMTD
;
A
#
# COMPACT_ATOMS: atom_id res chain seq x y z
N MET A 1 72.65 -0.03 3.24
CA MET A 1 73.76 -0.07 2.25
C MET A 1 73.62 -1.34 1.42
N LYS A 2 73.58 -1.20 0.08
CA LYS A 2 73.99 -2.18 -0.96
C LYS A 2 72.97 -3.30 -1.34
N TYR A 3 72.21 -3.12 -2.44
CA TYR A 3 72.35 -3.71 -3.82
C TYR A 3 71.66 -5.10 -3.95
N LYS A 4 70.85 -5.51 -4.96
CA LYS A 4 70.83 -5.43 -6.45
C LYS A 4 69.39 -5.85 -6.89
N LEU A 5 68.68 -5.21 -7.83
CA LEU A 5 68.80 -5.13 -9.30
C LEU A 5 68.65 -6.47 -10.07
N MET A 6 67.50 -6.65 -10.74
CA MET A 6 67.24 -7.25 -12.09
C MET A 6 65.71 -7.43 -12.20
N LEU A 7 64.88 -6.82 -13.05
CA LEU A 7 64.94 -6.21 -14.40
C LEU A 7 65.17 -7.19 -15.56
N LEU A 8 64.09 -7.42 -16.33
CA LEU A 8 63.96 -7.18 -17.79
C LEU A 8 63.59 -8.40 -18.67
N ILE A 9 62.68 -8.14 -19.65
CA ILE A 9 62.46 -8.78 -20.99
C ILE A 9 61.54 -10.02 -21.04
N ILE A 10 60.29 -9.93 -21.51
CA ILE A 10 59.77 -9.76 -22.90
C ILE A 10 60.08 -10.97 -23.81
N CYS A 11 59.04 -11.69 -24.23
CA CYS A 11 58.98 -12.27 -25.57
C CYS A 11 57.52 -12.34 -26.05
N LEU A 12 57.18 -11.30 -26.81
CA LEU A 12 56.13 -11.23 -27.81
C LEU A 12 56.50 -12.19 -28.97
N LEU A 13 55.54 -12.92 -29.56
CA LEU A 13 55.20 -12.85 -31.00
C LEU A 13 54.50 -14.11 -31.60
N ILE A 14 53.29 -13.85 -32.11
CA ILE A 14 52.66 -14.26 -33.41
C ILE A 14 52.20 -15.72 -33.61
N LEU A 15 50.90 -15.91 -33.92
CA LEU A 15 50.37 -16.32 -35.24
C LEU A 15 48.82 -16.38 -35.26
N VAL A 16 48.23 -15.61 -36.19
CA VAL A 16 46.85 -15.67 -36.75
C VAL A 16 46.91 -16.41 -38.11
N PRO A 17 45.82 -16.83 -38.83
CA PRO A 17 44.36 -16.63 -38.62
C PRO A 17 43.42 -17.88 -38.89
N ALA A 18 42.16 -17.72 -38.47
CA ALA A 18 40.87 -18.16 -39.07
C ALA A 18 40.55 -19.63 -39.40
N CYS A 19 39.48 -20.14 -38.76
CA CYS A 19 38.48 -21.01 -39.39
C CYS A 19 37.06 -20.58 -39.00
N ALA A 20 36.15 -20.79 -39.95
CA ALA A 20 34.74 -20.41 -40.12
C ALA A 20 33.76 -20.71 -38.95
N PRO A 21 32.54 -20.12 -38.95
CA PRO A 21 31.64 -20.10 -37.80
C PRO A 21 30.96 -21.47 -37.63
N ASN A 22 30.81 -21.88 -36.38
CA ASN A 22 29.89 -22.95 -36.02
C ASN A 22 29.09 -22.52 -34.80
N ASP A 23 27.78 -22.59 -34.96
CA ASP A 23 26.74 -22.33 -33.98
C ASP A 23 26.89 -23.18 -32.71
N ASN A 24 26.32 -22.62 -31.64
CA ASN A 24 25.89 -23.25 -30.38
C ASN A 24 26.93 -23.36 -29.26
N GLY A 25 26.69 -22.58 -28.20
CA GLY A 25 27.21 -22.85 -26.86
C GLY A 25 27.96 -21.66 -26.26
N ALA A 26 27.26 -20.57 -25.97
CA ALA A 26 27.76 -19.57 -25.01
C ALA A 26 27.49 -20.11 -23.60
N ASP A 27 28.54 -20.70 -23.03
CA ASP A 27 28.72 -20.95 -21.62
C ASP A 27 29.09 -19.62 -20.95
N ASP A 28 28.08 -18.88 -20.49
CA ASP A 28 28.24 -17.83 -19.49
C ASP A 28 27.75 -18.41 -18.15
N ASN A 29 28.67 -19.04 -17.42
CA ASN A 29 28.52 -19.35 -16.00
C ASN A 29 28.55 -18.05 -15.16
N ILE A 30 27.51 -17.24 -15.27
CA ILE A 30 27.04 -16.41 -14.17
C ILE A 30 26.00 -17.29 -13.47
N PRO A 31 26.15 -17.66 -12.18
CA PRO A 31 25.06 -18.34 -11.51
C PRO A 31 23.88 -17.36 -11.53
N ASP A 32 22.87 -17.70 -12.31
CA ASP A 32 21.55 -17.08 -12.22
C ASP A 32 21.21 -17.08 -10.74
N LYS A 33 21.22 -15.89 -10.15
CA LYS A 33 20.55 -15.70 -8.87
C LYS A 33 19.13 -16.08 -9.19
N GLU A 34 18.69 -17.26 -8.73
CA GLU A 34 17.28 -17.61 -8.71
C GLU A 34 16.61 -16.45 -7.96
N GLU A 35 15.99 -15.53 -8.71
CA GLU A 35 15.07 -14.57 -8.13
C GLU A 35 13.96 -15.44 -7.57
N GLU A 36 13.92 -15.56 -6.25
CA GLU A 36 12.81 -16.24 -5.57
C GLU A 36 11.51 -15.68 -6.15
N GLU A 37 10.59 -16.57 -6.50
CA GLU A 37 9.27 -16.20 -6.99
C GLU A 37 8.64 -15.23 -5.97
N TYR A 38 8.58 -13.93 -6.33
CA TYR A 38 7.80 -12.90 -5.64
C TYR A 38 6.34 -13.40 -5.60
N GLY A 39 5.97 -14.21 -4.61
CA GLY A 39 4.88 -15.17 -4.86
C GLY A 39 4.11 -15.71 -3.67
N LYS A 40 4.46 -15.40 -2.42
CA LYS A 40 3.55 -15.69 -1.30
C LYS A 40 3.69 -14.67 -0.19
N TYR A 41 2.75 -13.73 -0.15
CA TYR A 41 2.62 -12.81 0.97
C TYR A 41 2.63 -13.61 2.29
N SER A 42 3.56 -13.27 3.15
CA SER A 42 3.75 -13.93 4.46
C SER A 42 2.64 -13.60 5.45
N HIS A 43 2.03 -12.41 5.30
CA HIS A 43 0.96 -11.93 6.18
C HIS A 43 -0.06 -11.13 5.37
N ASN A 44 -1.31 -11.10 5.82
CA ASN A 44 -2.37 -10.26 5.29
C ASN A 44 -3.31 -9.84 6.42
N GLY A 45 -3.90 -8.66 6.34
CA GLY A 45 -4.78 -8.15 7.38
C GLY A 45 -5.13 -6.68 7.21
N ARG A 46 -5.81 -6.13 8.21
CA ARG A 46 -6.26 -4.74 8.22
C ARG A 46 -5.27 -3.85 8.98
N ILE A 47 -4.90 -2.71 8.40
CA ILE A 47 -4.09 -1.71 9.13
C ILE A 47 -4.95 -1.09 10.23
N VAL A 48 -4.61 -1.32 11.49
CA VAL A 48 -5.33 -0.73 12.64
C VAL A 48 -4.63 0.49 13.23
N LYS A 49 -3.34 0.67 12.90
CA LYS A 49 -2.56 1.84 13.31
C LYS A 49 -1.35 2.05 12.40
N VAL A 50 -1.02 3.31 12.11
CA VAL A 50 0.25 3.69 11.48
C VAL A 50 1.16 4.32 12.52
N ASP A 51 2.39 3.85 12.61
CA ASP A 51 3.47 4.45 13.39
C ASP A 51 4.64 4.84 12.46
N LYS A 52 5.60 5.62 12.96
CA LYS A 52 6.74 6.12 12.17
C LYS A 52 7.48 4.99 11.42
N GLY A 53 7.60 3.80 12.02
CA GLY A 53 8.32 2.68 11.43
C GLY A 53 7.47 1.74 10.57
N GLY A 54 6.15 1.90 10.49
CA GLY A 54 5.32 0.98 9.73
C GLY A 54 3.91 0.81 10.29
N PHE A 55 3.36 -0.40 10.18
CA PHE A 55 1.96 -0.67 10.42
C PHE A 55 1.74 -1.66 11.55
N HIS A 56 0.72 -1.42 12.37
CA HIS A 56 0.08 -2.47 13.14
C HIS A 56 -1.03 -3.06 12.28
N VAL A 57 -0.90 -4.35 11.97
CA VAL A 57 -1.85 -5.07 11.14
C VAL A 57 -2.56 -6.10 11.99
N GLU A 58 -3.89 -6.05 11.93
CA GLU A 58 -4.77 -7.03 12.55
C GLU A 58 -5.06 -8.17 11.57
N SER A 59 -4.73 -9.38 12.00
CA SER A 59 -4.97 -10.63 11.29
C SER A 59 -5.60 -11.62 12.26
N ASP A 60 -6.75 -12.19 11.90
CA ASP A 60 -7.55 -13.06 12.75
C ASP A 60 -7.90 -12.41 14.10
N GLU A 61 -7.17 -12.76 15.18
CA GLU A 61 -7.36 -12.25 16.54
C GLU A 61 -6.07 -11.63 17.12
N LYS A 62 -5.11 -11.26 16.26
CA LYS A 62 -3.82 -10.72 16.67
C LYS A 62 -3.51 -9.43 15.94
N VAL A 63 -2.85 -8.54 16.66
CA VAL A 63 -2.26 -7.31 16.11
C VAL A 63 -0.74 -7.45 16.16
N GLU A 64 -0.10 -7.36 15.00
CA GLU A 64 1.35 -7.46 14.86
C GLU A 64 1.92 -6.21 14.18
N PHE A 65 3.12 -5.79 14.59
CA PHE A 65 3.79 -4.63 14.01
C PHE A 65 4.74 -5.08 12.89
N PHE A 66 4.58 -4.48 11.72
CA PHE A 66 5.41 -4.70 10.54
C PHE A 66 6.16 -3.41 10.20
N ASN A 67 7.48 -3.54 10.08
CA ASN A 67 8.33 -2.44 9.68
C ASN A 67 8.25 -2.27 8.15
N VAL A 68 7.92 -1.07 7.70
CA VAL A 68 7.62 -0.76 6.30
C VAL A 68 8.34 0.53 5.92
N ASP A 69 8.90 0.58 4.72
CA ASP A 69 9.56 1.78 4.20
C ASP A 69 8.60 2.99 4.19
N GLU A 70 9.10 4.16 4.60
CA GLU A 70 8.30 5.39 4.75
C GLU A 70 7.54 5.77 3.46
N GLY A 71 8.19 5.61 2.31
CA GLY A 71 7.55 5.89 1.01
C GLY A 71 6.37 4.98 0.69
N ALA A 72 6.39 3.73 1.18
CA ALA A 72 5.25 2.83 1.04
C ALA A 72 4.20 3.13 2.12
N ARG A 73 4.64 3.40 3.36
CA ARG A 73 3.78 3.73 4.51
C ARG A 73 2.77 4.84 4.20
N ASP A 74 3.21 5.88 3.49
CA ASP A 74 2.41 7.07 3.24
C ASP A 74 1.37 6.92 2.11
N ASN A 75 1.36 5.77 1.42
CA ASN A 75 0.35 5.45 0.40
C ASN A 75 -0.87 4.72 0.96
N PHE A 76 -0.85 4.32 2.23
CA PHE A 76 -1.94 3.57 2.85
C PHE A 76 -2.58 4.30 4.03
N TYR A 77 -3.85 3.97 4.26
CA TYR A 77 -4.68 4.50 5.32
C TYR A 77 -5.00 3.44 6.38
N VAL A 78 -5.28 3.92 7.59
CA VAL A 78 -5.89 3.08 8.64
C VAL A 78 -7.23 2.53 8.12
N GLY A 79 -7.45 1.23 8.32
CA GLY A 79 -8.61 0.45 7.88
C GLY A 79 -8.46 -0.23 6.52
N GLU A 80 -7.37 0.01 5.77
CA GLU A 80 -7.12 -0.73 4.53
C GLU A 80 -6.67 -2.17 4.81
N TYR A 81 -7.13 -3.08 3.95
CA TYR A 81 -6.66 -4.46 3.92
C TYR A 81 -5.44 -4.57 3.01
N VAL A 82 -4.37 -5.11 3.56
CA VAL A 82 -3.06 -5.18 2.91
C VAL A 82 -2.47 -6.57 3.00
N ARG A 83 -1.56 -6.85 2.07
CA ARG A 83 -0.69 -8.01 2.06
C ARG A 83 0.76 -7.56 2.24
N LEU A 84 1.49 -8.31 3.05
CA LEU A 84 2.86 -7.99 3.47
C LEU A 84 3.79 -9.13 3.06
N ASN A 85 4.87 -8.79 2.36
CA ASN A 85 5.92 -9.72 2.00
C ASN A 85 7.25 -9.29 2.61
N SER A 86 7.94 -10.21 3.28
CA SER A 86 9.26 -9.92 3.84
C SER A 86 10.26 -9.74 2.70
N LYS A 87 10.99 -8.63 2.71
CA LYS A 87 12.02 -8.31 1.72
C LYS A 87 13.40 -8.78 2.17
N ASP A 88 13.77 -8.42 3.40
CA ASP A 88 15.09 -8.69 3.99
C ASP A 88 14.97 -9.20 5.45
N GLY A 89 13.89 -9.91 5.78
CA GLY A 89 13.62 -10.46 7.11
C GLY A 89 13.02 -9.46 8.11
N ASP A 90 13.44 -8.18 8.04
CA ASP A 90 13.05 -7.13 8.99
C ASP A 90 12.26 -5.97 8.37
N ILE A 91 12.15 -5.90 7.04
CA ILE A 91 11.41 -4.87 6.29
C ILE A 91 10.43 -5.57 5.36
N TYR A 92 9.22 -5.06 5.29
CA TYR A 92 8.14 -5.61 4.50
C TYR A 92 7.77 -4.69 3.35
N ASP A 93 7.64 -5.28 2.16
CA ASP A 93 6.89 -4.68 1.06
C ASP A 93 5.39 -4.81 1.37
N VAL A 94 4.63 -3.77 1.06
CA VAL A 94 3.18 -3.70 1.30
C VAL A 94 2.43 -3.47 -0.01
N ALA A 95 1.34 -4.21 -0.20
CA ALA A 95 0.40 -4.04 -1.29
C ALA A 95 -1.05 -4.12 -0.77
N LEU A 96 -2.01 -3.58 -1.52
CA LEU A 96 -3.42 -3.80 -1.22
C LEU A 96 -3.77 -5.29 -1.33
N ASP A 97 -4.66 -5.76 -0.47
CA ASP A 97 -5.30 -7.06 -0.65
C ASP A 97 -6.39 -6.96 -1.71
N GLU A 98 -5.99 -7.15 -2.96
CA GLU A 98 -6.86 -7.11 -4.14
C GLU A 98 -7.94 -8.21 -4.15
N GLU A 99 -7.81 -9.24 -3.33
CA GLU A 99 -8.81 -10.33 -3.23
C GLU A 99 -9.74 -10.15 -2.03
N PHE A 100 -9.50 -9.15 -1.16
CA PHE A 100 -10.39 -8.89 -0.04
C PHE A 100 -11.73 -8.36 -0.53
N ASP A 101 -12.81 -9.07 -0.16
CA ASP A 101 -14.17 -8.65 -0.45
C ASP A 101 -14.66 -7.64 0.60
N TYR A 102 -14.52 -6.36 0.26
CA TYR A 102 -14.99 -5.23 1.07
C TYR A 102 -16.51 -5.27 1.34
N THR A 103 -17.29 -5.96 0.52
CA THR A 103 -18.74 -6.07 0.75
C THR A 103 -19.09 -7.14 1.77
N ALA A 104 -18.22 -8.14 1.99
CA ALA A 104 -18.47 -9.26 2.90
C ALA A 104 -18.57 -8.84 4.38
N VAL A 105 -17.97 -7.70 4.76
CA VAL A 105 -18.00 -7.17 6.14
C VAL A 105 -19.20 -6.26 6.41
N MET A 106 -20.02 -5.98 5.40
CA MET A 106 -21.21 -5.14 5.53
C MET A 106 -22.34 -5.88 6.23
N LYS A 107 -22.94 -5.23 7.23
CA LYS A 107 -24.06 -5.76 7.99
C LYS A 107 -25.25 -4.81 7.92
N ALA A 108 -26.46 -5.36 7.87
CA ALA A 108 -27.67 -4.59 7.67
C ALA A 108 -27.91 -3.51 8.74
N ASP A 109 -27.49 -3.76 9.99
CA ASP A 109 -27.58 -2.83 11.12
C ASP A 109 -26.63 -1.63 11.03
N MET A 110 -25.71 -1.62 10.06
CA MET A 110 -24.85 -0.48 9.77
C MET A 110 -25.60 0.62 9.00
N PHE A 111 -26.71 0.29 8.34
CA PHE A 111 -27.36 1.18 7.39
C PHE A 111 -28.67 1.73 7.98
N ASP A 112 -28.59 2.94 8.53
CA ASP A 112 -29.77 3.75 8.82
C ASP A 112 -29.96 4.74 7.68
N GLU A 113 -30.93 4.45 6.81
CA GLU A 113 -31.22 5.26 5.63
C GLU A 113 -31.74 6.65 5.99
N ASP A 114 -32.30 6.86 7.18
CA ASP A 114 -32.80 8.15 7.63
C ASP A 114 -31.66 9.08 8.08
N GLU A 115 -30.50 8.52 8.44
CA GLU A 115 -29.32 9.25 8.92
C GLU A 115 -28.17 9.33 7.90
N ARG A 116 -28.32 8.71 6.74
CA ARG A 116 -27.28 8.68 5.70
C ARG A 116 -26.99 10.07 5.14
N LEU A 117 -25.76 10.27 4.69
CA LEU A 117 -25.33 11.48 4.00
C LEU A 117 -24.88 11.14 2.58
N ASP A 118 -25.60 11.64 1.58
CA ASP A 118 -25.19 11.59 0.17
C ASP A 118 -24.26 12.78 -0.12
N LEU A 119 -22.98 12.52 -0.41
CA LEU A 119 -21.91 13.52 -0.51
C LEU A 119 -21.04 13.33 -1.74
N ARG A 120 -20.61 14.44 -2.34
CA ARG A 120 -19.51 14.45 -3.30
C ARG A 120 -18.18 14.70 -2.61
N VAL A 121 -17.15 13.94 -2.94
CA VAL A 121 -15.80 14.12 -2.39
C VAL A 121 -15.13 15.37 -2.98
N GLU A 122 -14.86 16.38 -2.16
CA GLU A 122 -14.12 17.59 -2.55
C GLU A 122 -12.62 17.41 -2.34
N LYS A 123 -12.23 16.84 -1.19
CA LYS A 123 -10.83 16.68 -0.82
C LYS A 123 -10.62 15.41 -0.01
N ILE A 124 -9.50 14.74 -0.28
CA ILE A 124 -9.00 13.63 0.51
C ILE A 124 -7.70 14.08 1.17
N SER A 125 -7.54 13.73 2.44
CA SER A 125 -6.31 13.98 3.19
C SER A 125 -6.06 12.87 4.19
N ARG A 126 -4.83 12.84 4.71
CA ARG A 126 -4.36 11.91 5.73
C ARG A 126 -3.91 12.72 6.93
N ASP A 127 -4.31 12.31 8.12
CA ASP A 127 -3.76 12.91 9.34
C ASP A 127 -2.45 12.26 9.78
N GLU A 128 -1.86 12.77 10.87
CA GLU A 128 -0.58 12.30 11.40
C GLU A 128 -0.61 10.84 11.88
N THR A 129 -1.80 10.28 12.10
CA THR A 129 -2.01 8.88 12.55
C THR A 129 -2.28 7.92 11.41
N GLY A 130 -2.34 8.45 10.17
CA GLY A 130 -2.65 7.69 8.97
C GLY A 130 -4.15 7.50 8.71
N THR A 131 -5.00 8.14 9.51
CA THR A 131 -6.45 8.12 9.31
C THR A 131 -6.83 8.96 8.10
N MET A 132 -7.76 8.45 7.28
CA MET A 132 -8.31 9.20 6.16
C MET A 132 -9.30 10.26 6.67
N ARG A 133 -9.19 11.44 6.07
CA ARG A 133 -10.16 12.53 6.21
C ARG A 133 -10.69 12.90 4.85
N ILE A 134 -12.01 12.88 4.73
CA ILE A 134 -12.74 13.20 3.50
C ILE A 134 -13.51 14.49 3.76
N MET A 135 -13.29 15.50 2.92
CA MET A 135 -14.18 16.65 2.88
C MET A 135 -15.25 16.40 1.84
N GLY A 136 -16.49 16.22 2.30
CA GLY A 136 -17.65 15.95 1.48
C GLY A 136 -18.57 17.16 1.37
N LEU A 137 -19.19 17.33 0.21
CA LEU A 137 -20.16 18.38 -0.08
C LEU A 137 -21.51 17.76 -0.40
N ALA A 138 -22.54 18.10 0.37
CA ALA A 138 -23.92 17.70 0.09
C ALA A 138 -24.57 18.57 -0.99
N ALA A 139 -25.70 18.11 -1.55
CA ALA A 139 -26.44 18.82 -2.60
C ALA A 139 -26.94 20.23 -2.17
N ASP A 140 -27.13 20.47 -0.87
CA ASP A 140 -27.48 21.76 -0.30
C ASP A 140 -26.27 22.70 -0.08
N ASN A 141 -25.08 22.30 -0.53
CA ASN A 141 -23.77 22.93 -0.32
C ASN A 141 -23.28 22.93 1.13
N LYS A 142 -23.83 22.06 1.99
CA LYS A 142 -23.28 21.87 3.32
C LYS A 142 -22.04 20.99 3.27
N GLU A 143 -20.99 21.45 3.94
CA GLU A 143 -19.70 20.75 4.03
C GLU A 143 -19.62 19.84 5.25
N TYR A 144 -18.99 18.68 5.07
CA TYR A 144 -18.80 17.66 6.10
C TYR A 144 -17.36 17.15 6.14
N ASP A 145 -16.78 17.15 7.33
CA ASP A 145 -15.47 16.59 7.64
C ASP A 145 -15.64 15.16 8.14
N ILE A 146 -15.49 14.21 7.22
CA ILE A 146 -15.66 12.78 7.48
C ILE A 146 -14.32 12.19 7.92
N ILE A 147 -14.35 11.44 9.01
CA ILE A 147 -13.18 10.78 9.59
C ILE A 147 -13.43 9.28 9.59
N THR A 148 -12.47 8.52 9.05
CA THR A 148 -12.55 7.06 9.02
C THR A 148 -11.65 6.46 10.10
N GLY A 149 -12.20 5.53 10.87
CA GLY A 149 -11.46 4.73 11.83
C GLY A 149 -11.01 3.38 11.25
N PRO A 150 -10.27 2.59 12.02
CA PRO A 150 -9.92 1.21 11.65
C PRO A 150 -11.18 0.34 11.46
N GLU A 151 -12.25 0.64 12.19
CA GLU A 151 -13.53 -0.08 12.14
C GLU A 151 -14.54 0.47 11.13
N THR A 152 -14.23 1.59 10.46
CA THR A 152 -15.13 2.13 9.44
C THR A 152 -15.21 1.15 8.26
N VAL A 153 -16.43 0.74 7.93
CA VAL A 153 -16.70 -0.24 6.87
C VAL A 153 -16.83 0.46 5.51
N THR A 154 -16.19 -0.08 4.49
CA THR A 154 -16.26 0.46 3.11
C THR A 154 -16.51 -0.64 2.09
N ASN A 155 -17.03 -0.29 0.90
CA ASN A 155 -17.04 -1.20 -0.28
C ASN A 155 -15.80 -1.00 -1.18
N PHE A 156 -14.80 -0.26 -0.73
CA PHE A 156 -13.61 0.08 -1.50
C PHE A 156 -12.38 0.20 -0.60
N ALA A 157 -11.20 -0.08 -1.16
CA ALA A 157 -9.93 0.30 -0.52
C ALA A 157 -9.78 1.82 -0.53
N TYR A 158 -9.48 2.43 0.62
CA TYR A 158 -9.40 3.89 0.79
C TYR A 158 -8.56 4.60 -0.29
N SER A 159 -7.41 4.04 -0.63
CA SER A 159 -6.50 4.50 -1.69
C SER A 159 -7.12 4.60 -3.10
N ARG A 160 -8.31 4.02 -3.33
CA ARG A 160 -9.05 4.09 -4.60
C ARG A 160 -10.04 5.26 -4.67
N LEU A 161 -10.33 5.91 -3.55
CA LEU A 161 -11.22 7.07 -3.52
C LEU A 161 -10.53 8.28 -4.16
N LYS A 162 -11.30 9.08 -4.89
CA LYS A 162 -10.83 10.27 -5.60
C LYS A 162 -11.77 11.45 -5.38
N THR A 163 -11.23 12.66 -5.51
CA THR A 163 -12.05 13.88 -5.61
C THR A 163 -13.03 13.74 -6.78
N GLY A 164 -14.28 14.12 -6.55
CA GLY A 164 -15.39 14.02 -7.48
C GLY A 164 -16.19 12.73 -7.37
N ASP A 165 -15.71 11.72 -6.64
CA ASP A 165 -16.50 10.52 -6.37
C ASP A 165 -17.74 10.88 -5.55
N GLU A 166 -18.87 10.24 -5.85
CA GLU A 166 -20.07 10.28 -5.02
C GLU A 166 -20.01 9.16 -3.98
N ILE A 167 -20.30 9.51 -2.72
CA ILE A 167 -20.26 8.60 -1.58
C ILE A 167 -21.51 8.71 -0.73
N ILE A 168 -21.89 7.61 -0.10
CA ILE A 168 -22.90 7.54 0.96
C ILE A 168 -22.16 7.30 2.27
N VAL A 169 -22.33 8.21 3.24
CA VAL A 169 -21.73 8.09 4.57
C VAL A 169 -22.81 7.76 5.58
N TYR A 170 -22.60 6.68 6.34
CA TYR A 170 -23.43 6.33 7.49
C TYR A 170 -22.67 6.77 8.75
N PRO A 171 -23.17 7.77 9.48
CA PRO A 171 -22.51 8.28 10.67
C PRO A 171 -22.60 7.26 11.83
N GLU A 172 -21.56 7.22 12.65
CA GLU A 172 -21.66 6.76 14.04
C GLU A 172 -22.01 7.95 14.96
N ASN A 173 -21.43 9.12 14.64
CA ASN A 173 -21.63 10.34 15.40
C ASN A 173 -21.46 11.57 14.48
N ILE A 174 -22.26 12.61 14.75
CA ILE A 174 -22.15 13.90 14.09
C ILE A 174 -22.01 14.98 15.16
N SER A 175 -20.93 15.75 15.07
CA SER A 175 -20.72 16.94 15.88
C SER A 175 -20.95 18.22 15.06
N GLY A 176 -21.63 19.19 15.69
CA GLY A 176 -21.98 20.46 15.05
C GLY A 176 -20.78 21.40 14.84
N GLY A 177 -20.94 22.35 13.93
CA GLY A 177 -19.92 23.33 13.55
C GLY A 177 -20.30 24.04 12.25
N THR A 178 -19.46 24.96 11.77
CA THR A 178 -19.62 25.54 10.41
C THR A 178 -19.45 24.45 9.35
N THR A 179 -18.46 23.58 9.53
CA THR A 179 -18.32 22.30 8.84
C THR A 179 -18.66 21.23 9.88
N ALA A 180 -19.67 20.40 9.59
CA ALA A 180 -20.06 19.35 10.53
C ALA A 180 -19.01 18.23 10.48
N ARG A 181 -18.58 17.74 11.64
CA ARG A 181 -17.61 16.64 11.73
C ARG A 181 -18.35 15.33 11.96
N VAL A 182 -18.03 14.34 11.14
CA VAL A 182 -18.70 13.04 11.09
C VAL A 182 -17.68 11.94 11.38
N GLU A 183 -17.93 11.16 12.42
CA GLU A 183 -17.24 9.89 12.65
C GLU A 183 -18.01 8.83 11.89
N ALA A 184 -17.39 8.22 10.88
CA ALA A 184 -18.09 7.33 9.97
C ALA A 184 -18.11 5.90 10.50
N LYS A 185 -19.32 5.32 10.59
CA LYS A 185 -19.51 3.89 10.77
C LYS A 185 -19.27 3.14 9.46
N ALA A 186 -19.79 3.68 8.36
CA ALA A 186 -19.54 3.16 7.02
C ALA A 186 -19.45 4.27 5.97
N VAL A 187 -18.67 4.02 4.92
CA VAL A 187 -18.57 4.88 3.73
C VAL A 187 -18.68 4.01 2.50
N LEU A 188 -19.71 4.24 1.70
CA LEU A 188 -19.92 3.53 0.44
C LEU A 188 -19.59 4.46 -0.71
N LYS A 189 -18.80 3.98 -1.67
CA LYS A 189 -18.66 4.64 -2.97
C LYS A 189 -19.80 4.19 -3.87
N ASP A 190 -20.50 5.13 -4.48
CA ASP A 190 -21.47 4.81 -5.52
C ASP A 190 -20.74 4.22 -6.73
N MET A 191 -21.18 3.04 -7.17
CA MET A 191 -20.56 2.28 -8.26
C MET A 191 -21.38 2.40 -9.55
N THR A 192 -22.32 3.36 -9.62
CA THR A 192 -22.99 3.69 -10.87
C THR A 192 -22.05 4.46 -11.80
N ASP A 193 -21.37 3.71 -12.67
CA ASP A 193 -20.72 4.22 -13.89
C ASP A 193 -21.73 4.65 -14.97
#